data_AF-A0A1I4J6W7-F1
#
_entry.id   AF-A0A1I4J6W7-F1
#
_cell.length_a   1.000
_cell.length_b   1.000
_cell.length_c   1.000
_cell.angle_alpha   90.00
_cell.angle_beta   90.00
_cell.angle_gamma   90.00
#
_symmetry.space_group_name_H-M   'P 1'
#
loop_
_entity.id
_entity.type
_entity.pdbx_description
1 polymer ?
#
loop_
_entity_poly.entity_id
_entity_poly.type
_entity_poly.pdbx_seq_one_letter_code
_entity_poly.pdbx_strand_id
1 'polypeptide(L)'
;MYELIRSNFQRHAILRAAIYIIAGIAIVINPTAVFNFVGYLITAYFVLLGLINLFEAYKNKQKTGVWGFGLFSAIAFLIFGLIVFLFASAIVSILPILLGLMILANGAFQLFISLNTKSKGWSLYSVILLIGGLILLFNPFQSLMVLFQIFGGILIFMGISEIINYFKVRNMYVN
;
A
#
# COMPACT_ATOMS: atom_id res chain seq x y z
N MET A 1 15.50 -13.57 -30.57
CA MET A 1 15.23 -12.56 -29.50
C MET A 1 13.85 -12.74 -28.86
N TYR A 2 12.75 -12.82 -29.63
CA TYR A 2 11.40 -13.05 -29.12
C TYR A 2 11.22 -14.35 -28.30
N GLU A 3 11.87 -15.45 -28.68
CA GLU A 3 11.77 -16.72 -27.94
C GLU A 3 12.51 -16.75 -26.59
N LEU A 4 13.60 -15.99 -26.46
CA LEU A 4 14.35 -15.84 -25.20
C LEU A 4 13.57 -15.03 -24.16
N ILE A 5 12.81 -14.02 -24.61
CA ILE A 5 11.92 -13.24 -23.73
C ILE A 5 10.76 -14.11 -23.25
N ARG A 6 10.23 -14.98 -24.12
CA ARG A 6 9.07 -15.84 -23.83
C ARG A 6 9.36 -17.00 -22.87
N SER A 7 10.52 -17.66 -22.99
CA SER A 7 10.91 -18.76 -22.08
C SER A 7 11.18 -18.26 -20.65
N ASN A 8 11.81 -17.10 -20.50
CA ASN A 8 11.96 -16.43 -19.20
C ASN A 8 10.60 -15.97 -18.65
N PHE A 9 9.69 -15.49 -19.50
CA PHE A 9 8.35 -15.06 -19.06
C PHE A 9 7.52 -16.21 -18.49
N GLN A 10 7.60 -17.42 -19.07
CA GLN A 10 6.88 -18.61 -18.61
C GLN A 10 7.45 -19.25 -17.34
N ARG A 11 8.78 -19.29 -17.17
CA ARG A 11 9.40 -19.83 -15.94
C ARG A 11 9.03 -19.03 -14.69
N HIS A 12 8.85 -17.72 -14.84
CA HIS A 12 8.52 -16.83 -13.73
C HIS A 12 7.01 -16.64 -13.54
N ALA A 13 6.16 -17.08 -14.49
CA ALA A 13 4.71 -16.90 -14.40
C ALA A 13 4.10 -17.63 -13.21
N ILE A 14 4.53 -18.88 -12.96
CA ILE A 14 4.04 -19.67 -11.83
C ILE A 14 4.52 -19.06 -10.51
N LEU A 15 5.78 -18.60 -10.43
CA LEU A 15 6.33 -17.95 -9.24
C LEU A 15 5.62 -16.63 -8.94
N ARG A 16 5.39 -15.78 -9.94
CA ARG A 16 4.62 -14.53 -9.78
C ARG A 16 3.19 -14.81 -9.34
N ALA A 17 2.51 -15.76 -9.97
CA ALA A 17 1.17 -16.16 -9.57
C ALA A 17 1.12 -16.65 -8.12
N ALA A 18 2.09 -17.47 -7.70
CA ALA A 18 2.19 -17.93 -6.31
C ALA A 18 2.39 -16.75 -5.35
N ILE A 19 3.27 -15.80 -5.68
CA ILE A 19 3.49 -14.58 -4.89
C ILE A 19 2.20 -13.77 -4.77
N TYR A 20 1.48 -13.53 -5.87
CA TYR A 20 0.23 -12.77 -5.84
C TYR A 20 -0.86 -13.45 -5.01
N ILE A 21 -1.02 -14.77 -5.16
CA ILE A 21 -2.02 -15.52 -4.39
C ILE A 21 -1.67 -15.53 -2.90
N ILE A 22 -0.43 -15.84 -2.54
CA ILE A 22 0.00 -15.90 -1.13
C ILE A 22 -0.12 -14.52 -0.47
N ALA A 23 0.40 -13.47 -1.13
CA ALA A 23 0.30 -12.11 -0.61
C ALA A 23 -1.16 -11.64 -0.52
N GLY A 24 -1.96 -11.93 -1.54
CA GLY A 24 -3.38 -11.58 -1.55
C GLY A 24 -4.16 -12.27 -0.45
N ILE A 25 -3.95 -13.58 -0.22
CA ILE A 25 -4.56 -14.33 0.88
C ILE A 25 -4.15 -13.74 2.24
N ALA A 26 -2.85 -13.47 2.44
CA ALA A 26 -2.36 -12.89 3.68
C ALA A 26 -3.02 -11.53 3.99
N ILE A 27 -3.16 -10.67 2.98
CA ILE A 27 -3.81 -9.37 3.10
C ILE A 27 -5.31 -9.50 3.39
N VAL A 28 -6.02 -10.41 2.71
CA VAL A 28 -7.47 -10.59 2.91
C VAL A 28 -7.76 -11.10 4.32
N ILE A 29 -6.99 -12.07 4.81
CA ILE A 29 -7.18 -12.67 6.14
C ILE A 29 -6.83 -11.69 7.25
N ASN A 30 -5.69 -11.00 7.14
CA ASN A 30 -5.25 -10.07 8.17
C ASN A 30 -4.52 -8.86 7.56
N PRO A 31 -5.26 -7.84 7.09
CA PRO A 31 -4.68 -6.67 6.45
C PRO A 31 -3.79 -5.88 7.41
N THR A 32 -4.16 -5.85 8.70
CA THR A 32 -3.42 -5.13 9.74
C THR A 32 -2.07 -5.77 10.02
N ALA A 33 -1.98 -7.09 10.05
CA ALA A 33 -0.69 -7.78 10.22
C ALA A 33 0.26 -7.49 9.04
N VAL A 34 -0.25 -7.53 7.81
CA VAL A 34 0.56 -7.20 6.62
C VAL A 34 0.97 -5.73 6.62
N PHE A 35 0.07 -4.82 6.98
CA PHE A 35 0.37 -3.39 7.14
C PHE A 35 1.48 -3.17 8.17
N ASN A 36 1.37 -3.78 9.35
CA ASN A 36 2.37 -3.67 10.42
C ASN A 36 3.71 -4.27 9.99
N PHE A 37 3.68 -5.41 9.29
CA PHE A 37 4.90 -6.02 8.74
C PHE A 37 5.64 -5.06 7.81
N VAL A 38 4.93 -4.41 6.88
CA VAL A 38 5.51 -3.37 6.02
C VAL A 38 6.05 -2.20 6.84
N GLY A 39 5.31 -1.74 7.85
CA GLY A 39 5.76 -0.71 8.78
C GLY A 39 7.07 -1.08 9.49
N TYR A 40 7.20 -2.32 9.97
CA TYR A 40 8.42 -2.81 10.60
C TYR A 40 9.59 -2.89 9.63
N LEU A 41 9.38 -3.26 8.37
CA LEU A 41 10.44 -3.21 7.35
C LEU A 41 10.95 -1.78 7.13
N ILE A 42 10.05 -0.80 7.06
CA ILE A 42 10.41 0.61 6.91
C ILE A 42 11.15 1.12 8.16
N THR A 43 10.65 0.82 9.36
CA THR A 43 11.32 1.16 10.62
C THR A 43 12.71 0.52 10.69
N ALA A 44 12.84 -0.77 10.38
CA ALA A 44 14.11 -1.47 10.39
C ALA A 44 15.11 -0.85 9.41
N TYR A 45 14.65 -0.45 8.22
CA TYR A 45 15.47 0.26 7.24
C TYR A 45 16.03 1.58 7.81
N PHE A 46 15.17 2.41 8.41
CA PHE A 46 15.62 3.66 9.05
C PHE A 46 16.59 3.42 10.21
N VAL A 47 16.34 2.42 11.04
CA VAL A 47 17.24 2.05 12.13
C VAL A 47 18.60 1.60 11.60
N LEU A 48 18.63 0.74 10.57
CA LEU A 48 19.87 0.29 9.94
C LEU A 48 20.67 1.47 9.37
N LEU A 49 20.01 2.39 8.66
CA LEU A 49 20.65 3.61 8.17
C LEU A 49 21.20 4.47 9.31
N GLY A 50 20.43 4.64 10.38
CA GLY A 50 20.86 5.38 11.57
C GLY A 50 22.09 4.77 12.22
N LEU A 51 22.12 3.44 12.37
CA LEU A 51 23.27 2.72 12.92
C LEU A 51 24.51 2.84 12.01
N ILE A 52 24.36 2.65 10.70
CA ILE A 52 25.47 2.79 9.74
C ILE A 52 26.09 4.20 9.83
N ASN A 53 25.25 5.24 9.82
CA ASN A 53 25.72 6.63 9.94
C ASN A 53 26.38 6.89 11.31
N LEU A 54 25.88 6.26 12.37
CA LEU A 54 26.47 6.39 13.70
C LEU A 54 27.88 5.77 13.75
N PHE A 55 28.05 4.59 13.16
CA PHE A 55 29.36 3.94 13.06
C PHE A 55 30.33 4.78 12.23
N GLU A 56 29.88 5.34 11.10
CA GLU A 56 30.70 6.19 10.27
C GLU A 56 31.08 7.51 10.97
N ALA A 57 30.13 8.13 11.67
CA ALA A 57 30.36 9.34 12.46
C ALA A 57 31.40 9.09 13.56
N TYR A 58 31.31 7.95 14.25
CA TYR A 58 32.27 7.55 15.27
C TYR A 58 33.67 7.34 14.69
N LYS A 59 33.78 6.66 13.54
CA LYS A 59 35.06 6.47 12.83
C LYS A 59 35.65 7.79 12.35
N ASN A 60 34.83 8.70 11.84
CA ASN A 60 35.29 10.01 11.39
C ASN A 60 35.76 10.86 12.56
N LYS A 61 35.06 10.84 13.70
CA LYS A 61 35.51 11.50 14.92
C LYS A 61 36.90 11.02 15.37
N GLN A 62 37.18 9.72 15.30
CA GLN A 62 38.51 9.21 15.65
C GLN A 62 39.62 9.74 14.73
N LYS A 63 39.31 10.01 13.46
CA LYS A 63 40.28 10.51 12.47
C LYS A 63 40.48 12.02 12.55
N THR A 64 39.40 12.78 12.73
CA THR A 64 39.43 14.25 12.62
C THR A 64 39.29 14.96 13.97
N GLY A 65 38.97 14.24 15.04
CA GLY A 65 38.71 14.79 16.38
C GLY A 65 37.36 15.48 16.54
N VAL A 66 36.60 15.67 15.45
CA VAL A 66 35.37 16.47 15.45
C VAL A 66 34.15 15.63 15.05
N TRP A 67 33.01 15.94 15.65
CA TRP A 67 31.72 15.40 15.20
C TRP A 67 31.25 16.20 13.98
N GLY A 68 31.01 15.50 12.87
CA GLY A 68 30.47 16.09 11.64
C GLY A 68 28.99 15.78 11.42
N PHE A 69 28.50 16.13 10.24
CA PHE A 69 27.12 15.90 9.78
C PHE A 69 26.64 14.43 9.87
N GLY A 70 27.55 13.46 9.93
CA GLY A 70 27.20 12.04 10.11
C GLY A 70 26.45 11.74 11.41
N LEU A 71 26.81 12.41 12.53
CA LEU A 71 26.12 12.20 13.81
C LEU A 71 24.69 12.73 13.77
N PHE A 72 24.51 13.91 13.17
CA PHE A 72 23.18 14.50 12.99
C PHE A 72 22.29 13.60 12.12
N SER A 73 22.83 13.09 11.01
CA SER A 73 22.12 12.16 10.11
C SER A 73 21.73 10.87 10.81
N ALA A 74 22.63 10.30 11.63
CA ALA A 74 22.35 9.11 12.42
C ALA A 74 21.16 9.31 13.38
N ILE A 75 21.18 10.40 14.14
CA ILE A 75 20.11 10.74 15.08
C ILE A 75 18.79 10.97 14.33
N ALA A 76 18.83 11.70 13.21
CA ALA A 76 17.65 11.96 12.38
C ALA A 76 17.02 10.66 11.89
N PHE A 77 17.80 9.72 11.35
CA PHE A 77 17.27 8.43 10.89
C PHE A 77 16.66 7.59 12.01
N LEU A 78 17.29 7.56 13.20
CA LEU A 78 16.72 6.86 14.36
C LEU A 78 15.40 7.48 14.82
N ILE A 79 15.31 8.81 14.84
CA ILE A 79 14.06 9.52 15.15
C ILE A 79 12.99 9.22 14.10
N PHE A 80 13.31 9.24 12.81
CA PHE A 80 12.36 8.88 11.76
C PHE A 80 11.88 7.43 11.90
N GLY A 81 12.78 6.49 12.18
CA GLY A 81 12.40 5.09 12.45
C GLY A 81 11.42 4.98 13.61
N LEU A 82 11.66 5.72 14.70
CA LEU A 82 10.76 5.77 15.85
C LEU A 82 9.41 6.41 15.53
N ILE A 83 9.41 7.53 14.77
CA ILE A 83 8.16 8.19 14.34
C ILE A 83 7.33 7.23 13.50
N VAL A 84 7.93 6.56 12.52
CA VAL A 84 7.21 5.57 11.69
C VAL A 84 6.67 4.44 12.57
N PHE A 85 7.47 3.92 13.49
CA PHE A 85 7.05 2.83 14.37
C PHE A 85 5.83 3.19 15.24
N LEU A 86 5.80 4.41 15.78
CA LEU A 86 4.74 4.85 16.70
C LEU A 86 3.52 5.43 15.98
N PHE A 87 3.73 6.09 14.83
CA PHE A 87 2.70 6.91 14.18
C PHE A 87 2.31 6.44 12.78
N ALA A 88 2.83 5.32 12.26
CA ALA A 88 2.48 4.82 10.92
C ALA A 88 0.95 4.79 10.68
N SER A 89 0.18 4.23 11.61
CA SER A 89 -1.27 4.15 11.48
C SER A 89 -1.92 5.55 11.40
N ALA A 90 -1.45 6.51 12.18
CA ALA A 90 -1.96 7.88 12.18
C ALA A 90 -1.61 8.61 10.87
N ILE A 91 -0.35 8.51 10.42
CA ILE A 91 0.16 9.14 9.20
C ILE A 91 -0.63 8.64 7.99
N VAL A 92 -0.79 7.32 7.84
CA VAL A 92 -1.46 6.75 6.67
C VAL A 92 -2.97 6.96 6.71
N SER A 93 -3.58 7.09 7.91
CA SER A 93 -5.01 7.40 8.06
C SER A 93 -5.41 8.77 7.55
N ILE A 94 -4.45 9.69 7.34
CA ILE A 94 -4.72 11.01 6.76
C ILE A 94 -5.32 10.87 5.35
N LEU A 95 -4.86 9.89 4.56
CA LEU A 95 -5.34 9.69 3.19
C LEU A 95 -6.85 9.38 3.14
N PRO A 96 -7.38 8.37 3.86
CA PRO A 96 -8.82 8.15 4.00
C PRO A 96 -9.60 9.38 4.44
N ILE A 97 -9.09 10.17 5.39
CA ILE A 97 -9.77 11.38 5.89
C ILE A 97 -9.94 12.39 4.75
N LEU A 98 -8.85 12.68 4.01
CA LEU A 98 -8.89 13.60 2.88
C LEU A 98 -9.84 13.10 1.79
N LEU A 99 -9.78 11.81 1.45
CA LEU A 99 -10.68 11.19 0.49
C LEU A 99 -12.15 11.26 0.96
N GLY A 100 -12.40 11.00 2.24
CA GLY A 100 -13.72 11.10 2.85
C GLY A 100 -14.30 12.51 2.70
N LEU A 101 -13.52 13.54 3.03
CA LEU A 101 -13.93 14.94 2.87
C LEU A 101 -14.26 15.28 1.41
N MET A 102 -13.42 14.86 0.45
CA MET A 102 -13.66 15.08 -0.98
C MET A 102 -14.93 14.37 -1.46
N ILE A 103 -15.14 13.12 -1.04
CA ILE A 103 -16.32 12.33 -1.39
C ILE A 103 -17.58 12.94 -0.78
N LEU A 104 -17.52 13.43 0.46
CA LEU A 104 -18.64 14.12 1.10
C LEU A 104 -19.03 15.40 0.34
N ALA A 105 -18.05 16.21 -0.04
CA ALA A 105 -18.29 17.41 -0.84
C ALA A 105 -18.97 17.07 -2.18
N ASN A 106 -18.45 16.07 -2.90
CA ASN A 106 -19.02 15.60 -4.15
C ASN A 106 -20.43 15.00 -3.98
N GLY A 107 -20.66 14.21 -2.94
CA GLY A 107 -21.95 13.61 -2.63
C GLY A 107 -23.01 14.66 -2.28
N ALA A 108 -22.63 15.69 -1.51
CA ALA A 108 -23.52 16.81 -1.18
C ALA A 108 -23.90 17.61 -2.43
N PHE A 109 -22.92 17.91 -3.29
CA PHE A 109 -23.16 18.62 -4.55
C PHE A 109 -24.07 17.83 -5.49
N GLN A 110 -23.84 16.52 -5.65
CA GLN A 110 -24.69 15.68 -6.47
C GLN A 110 -26.09 15.49 -5.90
N LEU A 111 -26.25 15.41 -4.57
CA LEU A 111 -27.57 15.42 -3.95
C LEU A 111 -28.35 16.67 -4.33
N PHE A 112 -27.73 17.84 -4.21
CA PHE A 112 -28.35 19.12 -4.57
C PHE A 112 -28.85 19.12 -6.03
N ILE A 113 -28.01 18.65 -6.98
CA ILE A 113 -28.40 18.52 -8.39
C ILE A 113 -29.54 17.50 -8.56
N SER A 114 -29.46 16.35 -7.90
CA SER A 114 -30.45 15.27 -8.03
C SER A 114 -31.85 15.69 -7.56
N LEU A 115 -31.92 16.49 -6.50
CA LEU A 115 -33.17 17.05 -5.97
C LEU A 115 -33.76 18.08 -6.93
N ASN A 116 -32.92 18.91 -7.55
CA ASN A 116 -33.36 19.91 -8.53
C ASN A 116 -33.81 19.29 -9.86
N THR A 117 -33.22 18.16 -10.25
CA THR A 117 -33.53 17.44 -11.51
C THR A 117 -34.53 16.30 -11.33
N LYS A 118 -35.01 16.04 -10.10
CA LYS A 118 -35.92 14.93 -9.73
C LYS A 118 -35.46 13.53 -10.21
N SER A 119 -34.15 13.33 -10.37
CA SER A 119 -33.59 12.07 -10.84
C SER A 119 -33.38 11.09 -9.68
N LYS A 120 -34.24 10.06 -9.59
CA LYS A 120 -34.19 9.06 -8.50
C LYS A 120 -32.86 8.27 -8.47
N GLY A 121 -32.29 7.93 -9.63
CA GLY A 121 -31.03 7.17 -9.69
C GLY A 121 -29.82 7.95 -9.16
N TRP A 122 -29.77 9.26 -9.46
CA TRP A 122 -28.70 10.14 -8.99
C TRP A 122 -28.81 10.43 -7.49
N SER A 123 -30.03 10.44 -6.94
CA SER A 123 -30.24 10.59 -5.49
C SER A 123 -29.66 9.40 -4.72
N LEU A 124 -29.92 8.16 -5.15
CA LEU A 124 -29.39 6.96 -4.49
C LEU A 124 -27.85 6.92 -4.50
N TYR A 125 -27.25 7.21 -5.66
CA TYR A 125 -25.78 7.29 -5.79
C TYR A 125 -25.18 8.31 -4.83
N SER A 126 -25.80 9.49 -4.72
CA SER A 126 -25.29 10.55 -3.85
C SER A 126 -25.41 10.19 -2.35
N VAL A 127 -26.45 9.45 -1.95
CA VAL A 127 -26.56 8.90 -0.59
C VAL A 127 -25.45 7.89 -0.30
N ILE A 128 -25.12 7.02 -1.26
CA ILE A 128 -24.00 6.06 -1.12
C ILE A 128 -22.67 6.80 -0.95
N LEU A 129 -22.43 7.85 -1.74
CA LEU A 129 -21.24 8.69 -1.60
C LEU A 129 -21.16 9.33 -0.22
N LEU A 130 -22.28 9.89 0.29
CA LEU A 130 -22.29 10.48 1.63
C LEU A 130 -21.95 9.44 2.70
N ILE A 131 -22.58 8.26 2.66
CA ILE A 131 -22.31 7.19 3.63
C ILE A 131 -20.85 6.76 3.55
N GLY A 132 -20.32 6.51 2.36
CA GLY A 132 -18.93 6.12 2.17
C GLY A 132 -17.95 7.19 2.66
N GLY A 133 -18.25 8.45 2.38
CA GLY A 133 -17.47 9.59 2.86
C GLY A 133 -17.46 9.72 4.39
N LEU A 134 -18.61 9.48 5.05
CA LEU A 134 -18.69 9.47 6.51
C LEU A 134 -17.90 8.30 7.13
N ILE A 135 -17.97 7.10 6.54
CA ILE A 135 -17.21 5.94 7.01
C ILE A 135 -15.70 6.21 6.94
N LEU A 136 -15.23 6.79 5.82
CA LEU A 136 -13.85 7.20 5.64
C LEU A 136 -13.40 8.26 6.65
N LEU A 137 -14.28 9.20 6.99
CA LEU A 137 -13.99 10.29 7.93
C LEU A 137 -13.91 9.79 9.39
N PHE A 138 -14.90 9.01 9.83
CA PHE A 138 -15.05 8.59 11.22
C PHE A 138 -14.27 7.32 11.56
N ASN A 139 -13.97 6.48 10.55
CA ASN A 139 -13.17 5.27 10.75
C ASN A 139 -12.11 5.11 9.65
N PRO A 140 -11.14 6.04 9.58
CA PRO A 140 -10.19 6.12 8.46
C PRO A 140 -9.26 4.91 8.39
N PHE A 141 -8.77 4.45 9.53
CA PHE A 141 -7.85 3.31 9.56
C PHE A 141 -8.54 2.01 9.13
N GLN A 142 -9.76 1.72 9.62
CA GLN A 142 -10.49 0.54 9.17
C GLN A 142 -10.90 0.65 7.70
N SER A 143 -11.29 1.84 7.24
CA SER A 143 -11.59 2.07 5.83
C SER A 143 -10.38 1.77 4.94
N LEU A 144 -9.19 2.16 5.37
CA LEU A 144 -7.94 1.79 4.71
C LEU A 144 -7.72 0.26 4.72
N MET A 145 -7.97 -0.42 5.84
CA MET A 145 -7.82 -1.87 5.91
C MET A 145 -8.78 -2.59 4.95
N VAL A 146 -10.02 -2.12 4.81
CA VAL A 146 -10.97 -2.65 3.83
C VAL A 146 -10.48 -2.44 2.40
N LEU A 147 -9.97 -1.25 2.08
CA LEU A 147 -9.34 -0.99 0.77
C LEU A 147 -8.16 -1.92 0.53
N PHE A 148 -7.36 -2.19 1.56
CA PHE A 148 -6.24 -3.11 1.49
C PHE A 148 -6.70 -4.55 1.25
N GLN A 149 -7.79 -4.99 1.89
CA GLN A 149 -8.40 -6.29 1.61
C GLN A 149 -8.94 -6.41 0.17
N ILE A 150 -9.56 -5.35 -0.35
CA ILE A 150 -9.98 -5.31 -1.77
C ILE A 150 -8.76 -5.47 -2.67
N PHE A 151 -7.67 -4.75 -2.37
CA PHE A 151 -6.40 -4.92 -3.07
C PHE A 151 -5.86 -6.35 -2.97
N GLY A 152 -5.94 -6.99 -1.80
CA GLY A 152 -5.60 -8.41 -1.62
C GLY A 152 -6.44 -9.34 -2.50
N GLY A 153 -7.75 -9.10 -2.59
CA GLY A 153 -8.65 -9.83 -3.49
C GLY A 153 -8.27 -9.66 -4.98
N ILE A 154 -7.88 -8.45 -5.38
CA ILE A 154 -7.37 -8.17 -6.73
C ILE A 154 -6.09 -8.96 -7.01
N LEU A 155 -5.16 -9.03 -6.04
CA LEU A 155 -3.94 -9.83 -6.19
C LEU A 155 -4.24 -11.33 -6.39
N ILE A 156 -5.18 -11.88 -5.61
CA ILE A 156 -5.61 -13.28 -5.80
C ILE A 156 -6.15 -13.47 -7.22
N PHE A 157 -7.03 -12.58 -7.68
CA PHE A 157 -7.58 -12.62 -9.03
C PHE A 157 -6.50 -12.53 -10.11
N MET A 158 -5.50 -11.65 -9.93
CA MET A 158 -4.36 -11.53 -10.84
C MET A 158 -3.54 -12.83 -10.89
N GLY A 159 -3.24 -13.43 -9.73
CA GLY A 159 -2.49 -14.68 -9.68
C GLY A 159 -3.24 -15.86 -10.33
N ILE A 160 -4.55 -15.98 -10.10
CA ILE A 160 -5.39 -16.98 -10.79
C ILE A 160 -5.37 -16.74 -12.31
N SER A 161 -5.51 -15.48 -12.74
CA SER A 161 -5.48 -15.11 -14.16
C SER A 161 -4.15 -15.47 -14.82
N GLU A 162 -3.04 -15.30 -14.12
CA GLU A 162 -1.71 -15.65 -14.63
C GLU A 162 -1.54 -17.17 -14.77
N ILE A 163 -2.09 -17.97 -13.84
CA ILE A 163 -2.14 -19.44 -13.96
C ILE A 163 -2.96 -19.87 -15.18
N ILE A 164 -4.16 -19.30 -15.36
CA ILE A 164 -5.03 -19.61 -16.51
C ILE A 164 -4.29 -19.29 -17.83
N ASN A 165 -3.65 -18.12 -17.91
CA ASN A 165 -2.90 -17.71 -19.08
C ASN A 165 -1.70 -18.63 -19.36
N TYR A 166 -1.00 -19.08 -18.32
CA TYR A 166 0.10 -20.04 -18.45
C TYR A 166 -0.38 -21.34 -19.11
N PHE A 167 -1.50 -21.91 -18.67
CA PHE A 167 -2.05 -23.13 -19.26
C PHE A 167 -2.60 -22.92 -20.68
N LYS A 168 -3.27 -21.78 -20.93
CA LYS A 168 -3.79 -21.44 -22.26
C LYS A 168 -2.66 -21.31 -23.29
N VAL A 169 -1.58 -20.62 -22.93
CA VAL A 169 -0.40 -20.49 -23.79
C VAL A 169 0.33 -21.82 -23.93
N ARG A 170 0.37 -22.70 -22.93
CA ARG A 170 0.97 -24.03 -23.10
C ARG A 170 0.17 -24.87 -24.10
N ASN A 171 -1.15 -24.88 -23.99
CA ASN A 171 -2.01 -25.72 -24.83
C ASN A 171 -2.05 -25.29 -26.31
N MET A 172 -1.82 -24.00 -26.62
CA MET A 172 -1.75 -23.50 -28.00
C MET A 172 -0.52 -23.96 -28.79
N TYR A 173 0.51 -24.52 -28.15
CA TYR A 173 1.76 -24.95 -28.81
C TYR A 173 1.92 -26.47 -28.81
N VAL A 174 0.96 -27.20 -28.22
CA VAL A 174 0.92 -28.67 -28.18
C VAL A 174 -0.05 -29.21 -29.26
N ASN A 175 -0.80 -28.34 -29.93
CA ASN A 175 -1.58 -28.62 -31.14
C ASN A 175 -0.94 -27.91 -32.33
#